data_AF-A0A0F9MBM4-F1
#
_entry.id   AF-A0A0F9MBM4-F1
#
_cell.length_a   1.000
_cell.length_b   1.000
_cell.length_c   1.000
_cell.angle_alpha   90.00
_cell.angle_beta   90.00
_cell.angle_gamma   90.00
#
_symmetry.space_group_name_H-M   'P 1'
#
loop_
_entity.id
_entity.type
_entity.pdbx_description
1 polymer ?
#
loop_
_entity_poly.entity_id
_entity_poly.type
_entity_poly.pdbx_seq_one_letter_code
_entity_poly.pdbx_strand_id
1 'polypeptide(L)'
;MAMTEDLLERVPEDFRQVFAEVVALTDAFCKTHLDEDYQQLCRDMAVAICQEDLPVKRGRPASWASGIVNALGRVNCLSDPSQKPHMRNDDVAKGFGVSAATMAAKSKIICEGLELIPMHPSWCVPSMLEDNPLVWMVQTTDGLIIDLRHAPREVQEEAYKKGMIPFIPADREKEGPDGTEAVGRPGAEDAGNAEPKSESGHLPLFPDGQDGSEGPQVESETDMAAPEGTYRGENAQGPRIEAILGDDEEMDLDEEAGVFYKHLKANLRLPCEVTGIEDFRWEEPYVLGVWDEQEYERLKKTQPSYSDRFELIEIAQGEYSEWMLFSEDDIAAHVRRTSDGREFCLGLAELEATDEKSPNYRLIHDYCVWFVNNR
;
A
#
# COMPACT_ATOMS: atom_id res chain seq x y z
N MET A 1 25.54 6.35 -25.97
CA MET A 1 25.18 5.94 -27.33
C MET A 1 24.67 4.50 -27.34
N ALA A 2 25.43 3.49 -26.88
CA ALA A 2 24.95 2.09 -26.83
C ALA A 2 23.64 1.89 -26.02
N MET A 3 23.50 2.55 -24.86
CA MET A 3 22.29 2.43 -24.03
C MET A 3 21.03 3.05 -24.66
N THR A 4 21.20 4.04 -25.55
CA THR A 4 20.08 4.70 -26.22
C THR A 4 19.56 3.87 -27.40
N GLU A 5 20.43 3.10 -28.06
CA GLU A 5 20.04 2.17 -29.12
C GLU A 5 19.21 1.01 -28.56
N ASP A 6 19.62 0.41 -27.44
CA ASP A 6 18.88 -0.68 -26.78
C ASP A 6 17.46 -0.26 -26.36
N LEU A 7 17.31 0.93 -25.77
CA LEU A 7 16.00 1.45 -25.41
C LEU A 7 15.11 1.74 -26.63
N LEU A 8 15.69 2.20 -27.74
CA LEU A 8 14.94 2.47 -28.97
C LEU A 8 14.40 1.19 -29.64
N GLU A 9 15.03 0.04 -29.42
CA GLU A 9 14.53 -1.26 -29.89
C GLU A 9 13.26 -1.69 -29.16
N ARG A 10 13.10 -1.29 -27.90
CA ARG A 10 11.91 -1.56 -27.06
C ARG A 10 10.73 -0.65 -27.41
N VAL A 11 10.97 0.47 -28.12
CA VAL A 11 9.94 1.48 -28.43
C VAL A 11 9.37 1.25 -29.84
N PRO A 12 8.02 1.21 -30.00
CA PRO A 12 7.40 1.08 -31.33
C PRO A 12 7.83 2.22 -32.26
N GLU A 13 8.03 1.93 -33.54
CA GLU A 13 8.69 2.85 -34.48
C GLU A 13 8.02 4.23 -34.53
N ASP A 14 6.69 4.26 -34.53
CA ASP A 14 5.92 5.51 -34.57
C ASP A 14 6.09 6.39 -33.32
N PHE A 15 6.65 5.88 -32.23
CA PHE A 15 6.87 6.59 -30.97
C PHE A 15 8.32 6.99 -30.75
N ARG A 16 9.26 6.50 -31.57
CA ARG A 16 10.71 6.75 -31.38
C ARG A 16 11.10 8.23 -31.37
N GLN A 17 10.44 9.05 -32.18
CA GLN A 17 10.72 10.49 -32.19
C GLN A 17 10.30 11.15 -30.87
N VAL A 18 9.05 10.94 -30.42
CA VAL A 18 8.58 11.54 -29.17
C VAL A 18 9.35 10.99 -27.97
N PHE A 19 9.68 9.70 -27.97
CA PHE A 19 10.55 9.07 -26.98
C PHE A 19 11.91 9.78 -26.90
N ALA A 20 12.60 9.96 -28.03
CA ALA A 20 13.92 10.60 -28.05
C ALA A 20 13.86 12.06 -27.53
N GLU A 21 12.82 12.81 -27.90
CA GLU A 21 12.62 14.18 -27.42
C GLU A 21 12.35 14.24 -25.91
N VAL A 22 11.53 13.32 -25.39
CA VAL A 22 11.23 13.21 -23.95
C VAL A 22 12.48 12.81 -23.16
N VAL A 23 13.19 11.77 -23.58
CA VAL A 23 14.41 11.29 -22.93
C VAL A 23 15.49 12.36 -22.91
N ALA A 24 15.68 13.09 -24.02
CA ALA A 24 16.66 14.18 -24.05
C ALA A 24 16.36 15.28 -23.00
N LEU A 25 15.07 15.57 -22.78
CA LEU A 25 14.63 16.56 -21.80
C LEU A 25 14.80 16.05 -20.36
N THR A 26 14.38 14.82 -20.07
CA THR A 26 14.55 14.22 -18.73
C THR A 26 16.02 14.01 -18.39
N ASP A 27 16.84 13.56 -19.34
CA ASP A 27 18.28 13.35 -19.14
C ASP A 27 18.98 14.65 -18.77
N ALA A 28 18.69 15.73 -19.50
CA ALA A 28 19.26 17.05 -19.23
C ALA A 28 18.81 17.59 -17.87
N PHE A 29 17.54 17.37 -17.51
CA PHE A 29 16.99 17.78 -16.22
C PHE A 29 17.63 17.01 -15.07
N CYS A 30 17.63 15.67 -15.11
CA CYS A 30 18.20 14.83 -14.05
C CYS A 30 19.69 15.11 -13.85
N LYS A 31 20.46 15.27 -14.93
CA LYS A 31 21.88 15.62 -14.85
C LYS A 31 22.13 16.97 -14.15
N THR A 32 21.18 17.90 -14.23
CA THR A 32 21.33 19.24 -13.66
C THR A 32 20.78 19.33 -12.24
N HIS A 33 19.73 18.57 -11.93
CA HIS A 33 18.88 18.80 -10.77
C HIS A 33 18.66 17.58 -9.87
N LEU A 34 18.85 16.36 -10.38
CA LEU A 34 18.64 15.11 -9.66
C LEU A 34 19.94 14.27 -9.74
N ASP A 35 19.84 12.99 -10.09
CA ASP A 35 20.96 12.05 -10.14
C ASP A 35 20.82 11.06 -11.32
N GLU A 36 21.74 10.08 -11.34
CA GLU A 36 21.78 9.03 -12.36
C GLU A 36 20.66 8.00 -12.20
N ASP A 37 20.19 7.75 -10.97
CA ASP A 37 19.10 6.81 -10.69
C ASP A 37 17.77 7.32 -11.25
N TYR A 38 17.43 8.59 -10.99
CA TYR A 38 16.28 9.25 -11.60
C TYR A 38 16.40 9.34 -13.11
N GLN A 39 17.62 9.59 -13.63
CA GLN A 39 17.83 9.61 -15.07
C GLN A 39 17.48 8.26 -15.70
N GLN A 40 17.91 7.16 -15.09
CA GLN A 40 17.63 5.82 -15.58
C GLN A 40 16.13 5.50 -15.48
N LEU A 41 15.49 5.76 -14.34
CA LEU A 41 14.05 5.56 -14.18
C LEU A 41 13.24 6.40 -15.18
N CYS A 42 13.64 7.64 -15.48
CA CYS A 42 12.97 8.45 -16.49
C CYS A 42 13.03 7.81 -17.89
N ARG A 43 14.16 7.19 -18.24
CA ARG A 43 14.31 6.50 -19.52
C ARG A 43 13.44 5.26 -19.60
N ASP A 44 13.44 4.45 -18.54
CA ASP A 44 12.62 3.24 -18.48
C ASP A 44 11.12 3.60 -18.49
N MET A 45 10.72 4.64 -17.77
CA MET A 45 9.34 5.12 -17.78
C MET A 45 8.95 5.71 -19.15
N ALA A 46 9.88 6.40 -19.82
CA ALA A 46 9.66 6.87 -21.18
C ALA A 46 9.43 5.72 -22.17
N VAL A 47 10.11 4.56 -22.00
CA VAL A 47 9.82 3.35 -22.76
C VAL A 47 8.41 2.84 -22.43
N ALA A 48 8.09 2.67 -21.14
CA ALA A 48 6.80 2.13 -20.69
C ALA A 48 5.62 2.94 -21.25
N ILE A 49 5.63 4.26 -21.11
CA ILE A 49 4.52 5.10 -21.61
C ILE A 49 4.38 5.11 -23.14
N CYS A 50 5.42 4.68 -23.88
CA CYS A 50 5.36 4.54 -25.34
C CYS A 50 4.92 3.14 -25.79
N GLN A 51 4.98 2.16 -24.89
CA GLN A 51 4.47 0.81 -25.10
C GLN A 51 2.98 0.72 -24.73
N GLU A 52 2.57 1.48 -23.72
CA GLU A 52 1.15 1.65 -23.37
C GLU A 52 0.39 2.49 -24.40
N ASP A 53 -0.93 2.28 -24.52
CA ASP A 53 -1.83 3.08 -25.40
C ASP A 53 -2.09 4.50 -24.85
N LEU A 54 -1.07 5.12 -24.27
CA LEU A 54 -1.14 6.47 -23.74
C LEU A 54 -1.02 7.49 -24.87
N PRO A 55 -1.69 8.65 -24.74
CA PRO A 55 -1.73 9.66 -25.79
C PRO A 55 -0.43 10.47 -25.87
N VAL A 56 0.75 9.85 -25.76
CA VAL A 56 2.07 10.51 -25.67
C VAL A 56 2.41 11.37 -26.89
N LYS A 57 1.85 11.05 -28.06
CA LYS A 57 1.95 11.89 -29.28
C LYS A 57 1.15 13.20 -29.19
N ARG A 58 0.25 13.35 -28.20
CA ARG A 58 -0.57 14.55 -28.00
C ARG A 58 0.02 15.45 -26.92
N GLY A 59 0.46 16.64 -27.32
CA GLY A 59 1.02 17.67 -26.45
C GLY A 59 2.51 17.88 -26.69
N ARG A 60 3.13 18.77 -25.90
CA ARG A 60 4.56 19.07 -26.02
C ARG A 60 5.39 18.00 -25.30
N PRO A 61 6.56 17.59 -25.83
CA PRO A 61 7.48 16.67 -25.16
C PRO A 61 7.85 17.13 -23.74
N ALA A 62 8.05 18.44 -23.54
CA ALA A 62 8.33 19.02 -22.22
C ALA A 62 7.21 18.78 -21.19
N SER A 63 5.95 18.70 -21.63
CA SER A 63 4.84 18.37 -20.74
C SER A 63 4.90 16.90 -20.29
N TRP A 64 5.22 15.98 -21.20
CA TRP A 64 5.39 14.56 -20.87
C TRP A 64 6.64 14.31 -20.02
N ALA A 65 7.77 14.92 -20.36
CA ALA A 65 8.99 14.85 -19.56
C ALA A 65 8.78 15.35 -18.12
N SER A 66 8.08 16.48 -17.95
CA SER A 66 7.71 16.96 -16.61
C SER A 66 6.76 16.01 -15.87
N GLY A 67 5.85 15.36 -16.61
CA GLY A 67 4.92 14.37 -16.06
C GLY A 67 5.65 13.13 -15.54
N ILE A 68 6.63 12.61 -16.29
CA ILE A 68 7.46 11.48 -15.88
C ILE A 68 8.20 11.79 -14.58
N VAL A 69 8.92 12.91 -14.52
CA VAL A 69 9.67 13.28 -13.31
C VAL A 69 8.73 13.49 -12.12
N ASN A 70 7.56 14.08 -12.34
CA ASN A 70 6.58 14.25 -11.27
C ASN A 70 5.95 12.91 -10.81
N ALA A 71 5.65 11.99 -11.73
CA ALA A 71 5.14 10.66 -11.40
C ALA A 71 6.17 9.86 -10.59
N LEU A 72 7.42 9.78 -11.09
CA LEU A 72 8.53 9.17 -10.36
C LEU A 72 8.78 9.87 -9.02
N GLY A 73 8.67 11.19 -8.97
CA GLY A 73 8.81 11.95 -7.74
C GLY A 73 7.69 11.66 -6.72
N ARG A 74 6.49 11.26 -7.15
CA ARG A 74 5.45 10.78 -6.24
C ARG A 74 5.76 9.38 -5.71
N VAL A 75 6.17 8.47 -6.59
CA VAL A 75 6.59 7.11 -6.21
C VAL A 75 7.75 7.16 -5.20
N ASN A 76 8.68 8.08 -5.42
CA ASN A 76 9.94 8.21 -4.69
C ASN A 76 10.01 9.43 -3.77
N CYS A 77 8.86 9.97 -3.38
CA CYS A 77 8.78 10.94 -2.29
C CYS A 77 9.65 12.20 -2.49
N LEU A 78 9.96 12.59 -3.74
CA LEU A 78 10.95 13.60 -4.11
C LEU A 78 10.70 14.98 -3.48
N SER A 79 9.44 15.30 -3.17
CA SER A 79 9.06 16.55 -2.53
C SER A 79 9.23 16.58 -1.02
N ASP A 80 9.59 15.45 -0.39
CA ASP A 80 9.88 15.36 1.04
C ASP A 80 11.34 15.81 1.31
N PRO A 81 11.56 16.85 2.14
CA PRO A 81 12.91 17.36 2.44
C PRO A 81 13.88 16.35 3.07
N SER A 82 13.38 15.25 3.62
CA SER A 82 14.20 14.15 4.15
C SER A 82 14.88 13.34 3.05
N GLN A 83 14.33 13.35 1.83
CA GLN A 83 14.79 12.55 0.71
C GLN A 83 16.01 13.15 0.02
N LYS A 84 16.82 12.28 -0.59
CA LYS A 84 17.97 12.65 -1.40
C LYS A 84 17.93 11.90 -2.72
N PRO A 85 17.79 12.61 -3.86
CA PRO A 85 17.60 14.06 -4.01
C PRO A 85 16.23 14.52 -3.50
N HIS A 86 16.10 15.83 -3.19
CA HIS A 86 14.83 16.48 -2.88
C HIS A 86 14.58 17.64 -3.86
N MET A 87 13.37 17.73 -4.39
CA MET A 87 12.92 18.83 -5.22
C MET A 87 11.40 19.04 -5.13
N ARG A 88 10.98 20.31 -4.98
CA ARG A 88 9.56 20.67 -4.98
C ARG A 88 8.95 20.57 -6.37
N ASN A 89 7.69 20.15 -6.45
CA ASN A 89 6.93 20.06 -7.71
C ASN A 89 6.92 21.36 -8.52
N ASP A 90 6.83 22.51 -7.86
CA ASP A 90 6.90 23.82 -8.53
C ASP A 90 8.24 24.04 -9.25
N ASP A 91 9.33 23.54 -8.69
CA ASP A 91 10.67 23.71 -9.24
C ASP A 91 10.93 22.70 -10.37
N VAL A 92 10.36 21.49 -10.28
CA VAL A 92 10.28 20.55 -11.41
C VAL A 92 9.57 21.21 -12.59
N ALA A 93 8.36 21.74 -12.38
CA ALA A 93 7.57 22.38 -13.44
C ALA A 93 8.32 23.56 -14.09
N LYS A 94 8.97 24.40 -13.27
CA LYS A 94 9.80 25.52 -13.76
C LYS A 94 10.98 25.03 -14.58
N GLY A 95 11.68 23.98 -14.16
CA GLY A 95 12.84 23.46 -14.89
C GLY A 95 12.51 22.92 -16.28
N PHE A 96 11.27 22.44 -16.48
CA PHE A 96 10.76 22.06 -17.80
C PHE A 96 10.07 23.20 -18.57
N GLY A 97 9.92 24.39 -17.98
CA GLY A 97 9.23 25.52 -18.60
C GLY A 97 7.74 25.27 -18.87
N VAL A 98 7.07 24.55 -17.95
CA VAL A 98 5.64 24.23 -18.01
C VAL A 98 4.90 24.75 -16.77
N SER A 99 3.58 24.82 -16.84
CA SER A 99 2.78 25.11 -15.63
C SER A 99 2.66 23.87 -14.74
N ALA A 100 2.54 24.07 -13.42
CA ALA A 100 2.32 22.97 -12.48
C ALA A 100 1.05 22.16 -12.83
N ALA A 101 -0.02 22.83 -13.27
CA ALA A 101 -1.25 22.16 -13.72
C ALA A 101 -1.02 21.27 -14.96
N THR A 102 -0.20 21.73 -15.92
CA THR A 102 0.15 20.93 -17.11
C THR A 102 0.97 19.69 -16.73
N MET A 103 1.94 19.86 -15.83
CA MET A 103 2.76 18.76 -15.32
C MET A 103 1.89 17.74 -14.57
N ALA A 104 1.06 18.19 -13.63
CA ALA A 104 0.16 17.35 -12.85
C ALA A 104 -0.83 16.57 -13.74
N ALA A 105 -1.39 17.22 -14.78
CA ALA A 105 -2.27 16.55 -15.73
C ALA A 105 -1.57 15.42 -16.51
N LYS A 106 -0.29 15.59 -16.88
CA LYS A 106 0.49 14.52 -17.53
C LYS A 106 0.90 13.43 -16.55
N SER A 107 1.32 13.80 -15.35
CA SER A 107 1.62 12.88 -14.26
C SER A 107 0.42 11.99 -13.94
N LYS A 108 -0.79 12.55 -13.84
CA LYS A 108 -2.03 11.80 -13.62
C LYS A 108 -2.25 10.71 -14.68
N ILE A 109 -2.15 11.07 -15.97
CA ILE A 109 -2.31 10.11 -17.08
C ILE A 109 -1.26 8.98 -16.99
N ILE A 110 -0.03 9.30 -16.61
CA ILE A 110 1.04 8.30 -16.46
C ILE A 110 0.77 7.39 -15.26
N CYS A 111 0.39 7.97 -14.11
CA CYS A 111 0.07 7.20 -12.91
C CYS A 111 -1.10 6.26 -13.12
N GLU A 112 -2.18 6.71 -13.77
CA GLU A 112 -3.34 5.86 -14.08
C GLU A 112 -2.98 4.81 -15.12
N GLY A 113 -2.27 5.21 -16.18
CA GLY A 113 -1.91 4.32 -17.28
C GLY A 113 -0.91 3.22 -16.94
N LEU A 114 -0.07 3.44 -15.92
CA LEU A 114 0.91 2.47 -15.43
C LEU A 114 0.55 1.93 -14.04
N GLU A 115 -0.66 2.22 -13.54
CA GLU A 115 -1.15 1.79 -12.23
C GLU A 115 -0.14 2.09 -11.10
N LEU A 116 0.48 3.26 -11.15
CA LEU A 116 1.53 3.64 -10.21
C LEU A 116 0.95 3.89 -8.82
N ILE A 117 1.45 3.12 -7.85
CA ILE A 117 1.19 3.28 -6.43
C ILE A 117 2.37 3.99 -5.74
N PRO A 118 2.16 4.57 -4.54
CA PRO A 118 3.27 4.97 -3.67
C PRO A 118 4.25 3.81 -3.50
N MET A 119 5.56 4.10 -3.56
CA MET A 119 6.62 3.08 -3.46
C MET A 119 6.45 1.89 -4.42
N HIS A 120 5.93 2.11 -5.63
CA HIS A 120 5.79 1.06 -6.62
C HIS A 120 7.11 0.28 -6.82
N PRO A 121 7.16 -1.06 -6.57
CA PRO A 121 8.40 -1.84 -6.53
C PRO A 121 9.30 -1.71 -7.77
N SER A 122 8.70 -1.63 -8.96
CA SER A 122 9.44 -1.49 -10.24
C SER A 122 9.90 -0.07 -10.57
N TRP A 123 9.43 0.94 -9.85
CA TRP A 123 9.66 2.36 -10.16
C TRP A 123 10.32 3.12 -9.00
N CYS A 124 10.84 2.40 -8.01
CA CYS A 124 11.61 2.96 -6.90
C CYS A 124 13.09 3.14 -7.25
N VAL A 125 13.71 4.20 -6.73
CA VAL A 125 15.17 4.37 -6.77
C VAL A 125 15.86 3.33 -5.87
N PRO A 126 17.10 2.93 -6.18
CA PRO A 126 17.82 1.91 -5.42
C PRO A 126 17.92 2.18 -3.91
N SER A 127 18.09 3.45 -3.51
CA SER A 127 18.15 3.86 -2.11
C SER A 127 16.85 3.63 -1.35
N MET A 128 15.72 3.51 -2.05
CA MET A 128 14.41 3.32 -1.46
C MET A 128 13.98 1.86 -1.44
N LEU A 129 14.68 0.97 -2.16
CA LEU A 129 14.34 -0.46 -2.21
C LEU A 129 14.50 -1.17 -0.86
N GLU A 130 15.48 -0.78 -0.03
CA GLU A 130 15.71 -1.39 1.29
C GLU A 130 14.52 -1.20 2.23
N ASP A 131 14.00 0.03 2.25
CA ASP A 131 12.91 0.43 3.15
C ASP A 131 11.52 0.20 2.53
N ASN A 132 11.45 -0.23 1.27
CA ASN A 132 10.18 -0.48 0.59
C ASN A 132 9.54 -1.81 1.02
N PRO A 133 8.46 -1.80 1.83
CA PRO A 133 7.85 -3.04 2.31
C PRO A 133 7.29 -3.90 1.17
N LEU A 134 6.81 -3.30 0.09
CA LEU A 134 6.21 -4.00 -1.05
C LEU A 134 7.23 -4.81 -1.87
N VAL A 135 8.52 -4.47 -1.79
CA VAL A 135 9.60 -5.20 -2.49
C VAL A 135 9.89 -6.54 -1.82
N TRP A 136 9.68 -6.64 -0.50
CA TRP A 136 10.12 -7.78 0.31
C TRP A 136 9.00 -8.73 0.70
N MET A 137 7.74 -8.29 0.57
CA MET A 137 6.57 -9.11 0.85
C MET A 137 6.32 -10.11 -0.28
N VAL A 138 6.48 -11.40 0.02
CA VAL A 138 6.22 -12.49 -0.92
C VAL A 138 5.19 -13.44 -0.32
N GLN A 139 4.20 -13.81 -1.13
CA GLN A 139 3.24 -14.85 -0.78
C GLN A 139 3.89 -16.23 -0.97
N THR A 140 3.91 -17.02 0.09
CA THR A 140 4.37 -18.41 0.08
C THR A 140 3.32 -19.33 -0.56
N THR A 141 3.71 -20.56 -0.89
CA THR A 141 2.81 -21.57 -1.51
C THR A 141 1.61 -21.96 -0.65
N ASP A 142 1.67 -21.72 0.66
CA ASP A 142 0.60 -21.90 1.64
C ASP A 142 -0.24 -20.62 1.88
N GLY A 143 0.00 -19.56 1.11
CA GLY A 143 -0.80 -18.32 1.11
C GLY A 143 -0.37 -17.28 2.14
N LEU A 144 0.67 -17.53 2.93
CA LEU A 144 1.17 -16.57 3.92
C LEU A 144 2.04 -15.49 3.26
N ILE A 145 1.81 -14.23 3.59
CA ILE A 145 2.69 -13.13 3.17
C ILE A 145 3.82 -13.01 4.20
N ILE A 146 5.06 -13.18 3.74
CA ILE A 146 6.25 -13.05 4.59
C ILE A 146 7.17 -11.94 4.08
N ASP A 147 7.83 -11.25 5.00
CA ASP A 147 8.93 -10.32 4.69
C ASP A 147 10.23 -11.11 4.53
N LEU A 148 10.76 -11.14 3.30
CA LEU A 148 11.97 -11.89 2.96
C LEU A 148 13.24 -11.37 3.64
N ARG A 149 13.27 -10.14 4.16
CA ARG A 149 14.44 -9.62 4.89
C ARG A 149 14.72 -10.42 6.16
N HIS A 150 13.67 -10.96 6.78
CA HIS A 150 13.75 -11.77 8.00
C HIS A 150 13.75 -13.28 7.72
N ALA A 151 13.62 -13.69 6.45
CA ALA A 151 13.64 -15.09 6.07
C ALA A 151 15.07 -15.68 6.17
N PRO A 152 15.21 -17.01 6.36
CA PRO A 152 16.51 -17.67 6.29
C PRO A 152 17.25 -17.36 4.99
N ARG A 153 18.59 -17.27 5.05
CA ARG A 153 19.43 -16.90 3.91
C ARG A 153 19.17 -17.76 2.68
N GLU A 154 18.95 -19.05 2.87
CA GLU A 154 18.67 -20.00 1.79
C GLU A 154 17.41 -19.59 1.00
N VAL A 155 16.39 -19.09 1.70
CA VAL A 155 15.15 -18.59 1.08
C VAL A 155 15.40 -17.30 0.33
N GLN A 156 16.19 -16.38 0.89
CA GLN A 156 16.59 -15.14 0.21
C GLN A 156 17.38 -15.41 -1.08
N GLU A 157 18.34 -16.35 -1.04
CA GLU A 157 19.13 -16.74 -2.21
C GLU A 157 18.27 -17.35 -3.31
N GLU A 158 17.24 -18.14 -2.95
CA GLU A 158 16.30 -18.70 -3.91
C GLU A 158 15.39 -17.63 -4.51
N ALA A 159 14.85 -16.73 -3.68
CA ALA A 159 14.03 -15.60 -4.13
C ALA A 159 14.82 -14.69 -5.08
N TYR A 160 16.09 -14.41 -4.77
CA TYR A 160 16.98 -13.64 -5.62
C TYR A 160 17.24 -14.32 -6.96
N LYS A 161 17.51 -15.64 -6.97
CA LYS A 161 17.67 -16.41 -8.23
C LYS A 161 16.41 -16.40 -9.09
N LYS A 162 15.24 -16.33 -8.47
CA LYS A 162 13.93 -16.22 -9.15
C LYS A 162 13.60 -14.79 -9.57
N GLY A 163 14.43 -13.80 -9.25
CA GLY A 163 14.18 -12.38 -9.54
C GLY A 163 13.06 -11.76 -8.70
N MET A 164 12.67 -12.39 -7.59
CA MET A 164 11.59 -11.92 -6.71
C MET A 164 12.04 -10.78 -5.80
N ILE A 165 13.35 -10.70 -5.52
CA ILE A 165 13.96 -9.61 -4.75
C ILE A 165 15.16 -9.05 -5.51
N PRO A 166 15.48 -7.75 -5.35
CA PRO A 166 16.53 -7.09 -6.13
C PRO A 166 17.95 -7.45 -5.69
N PHE A 167 18.14 -7.92 -4.47
CA PHE A 167 19.41 -8.39 -3.90
C PHE A 167 19.14 -9.26 -2.67
N ILE A 168 20.17 -9.90 -2.11
CA ILE A 168 20.08 -10.72 -0.89
C ILE A 168 20.31 -9.82 0.35
N PRO A 169 19.30 -9.57 1.21
CA PRO A 169 19.44 -8.72 2.40
C PRO A 169 20.59 -9.16 3.32
N ALA A 170 20.75 -10.47 3.54
CA ALA A 170 21.79 -11.04 4.40
C ALA A 170 23.23 -10.78 3.91
N ASP A 171 23.42 -10.32 2.68
CA ASP A 171 24.73 -9.89 2.18
C ASP A 171 25.05 -8.45 2.59
N ARG A 172 24.04 -7.59 2.74
CA ARG A 172 24.22 -6.19 3.18
C ARG A 172 24.40 -6.07 4.70
N GLU A 173 23.83 -6.97 5.49
CA GLU A 173 24.07 -6.98 6.96
C GLU A 173 25.53 -7.30 7.34
N LYS A 174 26.27 -8.01 6.48
CA LYS A 174 27.69 -8.32 6.68
C LYS A 174 28.60 -7.14 6.37
N GLU A 175 28.13 -6.20 5.56
CA GLU A 175 28.77 -4.95 5.24
C GLU A 175 28.21 -3.85 6.15
N GLY A 176 28.57 -3.89 7.44
CA GLY A 176 28.27 -2.78 8.35
C GLY A 176 28.79 -1.43 7.81
N PRO A 177 28.41 -0.28 8.40
CA PRO A 177 28.60 1.06 7.82
C PRO A 177 30.05 1.51 7.57
N ASP A 178 31.02 0.66 7.87
CA ASP A 178 32.44 0.89 7.63
C ASP A 178 33.07 -0.49 7.34
N GLY A 179 33.32 -0.78 6.06
CA GLY A 179 33.65 -2.11 5.51
C GLY A 179 34.83 -2.85 6.19
N THR A 180 34.58 -3.43 7.36
CA THR A 180 35.50 -4.30 8.09
C THR A 180 34.83 -5.65 8.28
N GLU A 181 35.37 -6.67 7.61
CA GLU A 181 34.96 -8.07 7.74
C GLU A 181 34.88 -8.49 9.22
N ALA A 182 33.71 -8.94 9.65
CA ALA A 182 33.55 -9.59 10.95
C ALA A 182 34.32 -10.91 10.95
N VAL A 183 35.55 -10.88 11.45
CA VAL A 183 36.36 -12.08 11.73
C VAL A 183 35.65 -12.88 12.82
N GLY A 184 35.05 -14.00 12.41
CA GLY A 184 34.48 -14.97 13.32
C GLY A 184 35.51 -15.51 14.33
N ARG A 185 35.06 -15.81 15.54
CA ARG A 185 35.83 -16.59 16.52
C ARG A 185 34.94 -17.57 17.29
N PRO A 186 35.52 -18.70 17.72
CA PRO A 186 34.91 -20.02 17.72
C PRO A 186 34.31 -20.39 19.07
N GLY A 187 33.47 -21.44 19.07
CA GLY A 187 32.80 -21.97 20.25
C GLY A 187 33.72 -22.53 21.32
N ALA A 188 33.19 -22.59 22.55
CA ALA A 188 33.58 -23.51 23.61
C ALA A 188 32.45 -23.61 24.65
N GLU A 189 32.25 -24.84 25.09
CA GLU A 189 31.24 -25.35 26.01
C GLU A 189 31.52 -25.00 27.50
N ASP A 190 30.45 -25.10 28.30
CA ASP A 190 30.35 -25.44 29.74
C ASP A 190 31.38 -24.93 30.77
N ALA A 191 30.88 -24.11 31.71
CA ALA A 191 31.08 -24.15 33.17
C ALA A 191 30.25 -22.98 33.76
N GLY A 192 29.29 -23.16 34.66
CA GLY A 192 29.45 -23.76 35.98
C GLY A 192 29.13 -22.70 37.05
N ASN A 193 27.86 -22.68 37.49
CA ASN A 193 27.32 -22.32 38.81
C ASN A 193 28.04 -21.23 39.66
N ALA A 194 27.36 -20.10 39.91
CA ALA A 194 27.26 -19.46 41.23
C ALA A 194 26.29 -18.26 41.21
N GLU A 195 25.12 -18.41 41.84
CA GLU A 195 24.46 -17.28 42.53
C GLU A 195 24.92 -17.28 44.00
N PRO A 196 24.88 -16.12 44.70
CA PRO A 196 23.71 -15.89 45.54
C PRO A 196 23.26 -14.43 45.77
N LYS A 197 21.93 -14.31 45.93
CA LYS A 197 21.16 -13.57 46.97
C LYS A 197 20.99 -12.05 46.83
N SER A 198 19.78 -11.58 46.50
CA SER A 198 18.57 -11.37 47.36
C SER A 198 18.72 -10.19 48.31
N GLU A 199 17.87 -9.16 48.24
CA GLU A 199 16.61 -8.97 48.98
C GLU A 199 16.03 -7.60 48.54
N SER A 200 14.75 -7.24 48.55
CA SER A 200 13.50 -7.89 48.92
C SER A 200 12.33 -6.94 48.61
N GLY A 201 11.18 -7.52 48.24
CA GLY A 201 9.85 -7.06 48.63
C GLY A 201 8.97 -6.55 47.48
N HIS A 202 7.71 -6.97 47.31
CA HIS A 202 6.81 -7.72 48.18
C HIS A 202 5.68 -8.33 47.31
N LEU A 203 5.33 -9.56 47.69
CA LEU A 203 4.23 -10.44 47.27
C LEU A 203 2.84 -9.91 47.78
N PRO A 204 1.74 -10.71 47.78
CA PRO A 204 1.05 -11.47 46.71
C PRO A 204 -0.50 -11.34 46.85
N LEU A 205 -1.28 -12.24 46.21
CA LEU A 205 -2.35 -13.10 46.78
C LEU A 205 -3.37 -13.44 45.66
N PHE A 206 -3.21 -14.56 44.91
CA PHE A 206 -3.93 -15.86 45.05
C PHE A 206 -5.39 -15.89 44.51
N PRO A 207 -6.04 -17.06 44.26
CA PRO A 207 -5.56 -18.45 44.40
C PRO A 207 -5.85 -19.41 43.22
N ASP A 208 -5.24 -20.59 43.38
CA ASP A 208 -5.38 -21.87 42.70
C ASP A 208 -6.80 -22.47 42.64
N GLY A 209 -6.96 -23.41 41.69
CA GLY A 209 -7.92 -24.51 41.73
C GLY A 209 -7.48 -25.65 40.80
N GLN A 210 -6.98 -26.74 41.41
CA GLN A 210 -6.28 -27.87 40.81
C GLN A 210 -7.18 -28.98 40.22
N ASP A 211 -6.48 -29.88 39.51
CA ASP A 211 -6.65 -31.36 39.45
C ASP A 211 -7.54 -31.88 38.29
N GLY A 212 -7.17 -32.85 37.47
CA GLY A 212 -6.04 -33.77 37.40
C GLY A 212 -6.42 -34.99 36.52
N SER A 213 -5.41 -35.76 36.11
CA SER A 213 -5.44 -37.16 35.62
C SER A 213 -5.71 -37.52 34.14
N GLU A 214 -4.68 -38.20 33.61
CA GLU A 214 -4.68 -39.40 32.75
C GLU A 214 -4.95 -39.29 31.25
N GLY A 215 -3.88 -39.50 30.46
CA GLY A 215 -3.96 -39.96 29.08
C GLY A 215 -4.05 -41.48 28.98
N PRO A 216 -4.42 -42.00 27.80
CA PRO A 216 -3.61 -43.08 27.22
C PRO A 216 -3.39 -42.93 25.70
N GLN A 217 -2.70 -43.94 25.18
CA GLN A 217 -1.85 -44.01 24.00
C GLN A 217 -2.55 -44.10 22.63
N VAL A 218 -1.71 -43.91 21.61
CA VAL A 218 -1.88 -43.98 20.15
C VAL A 218 -2.42 -45.33 19.65
N GLU A 219 -3.39 -45.29 18.72
CA GLU A 219 -3.56 -46.25 17.63
C GLU A 219 -3.89 -45.52 16.31
N SER A 220 -3.54 -46.17 15.20
CA SER A 220 -3.24 -45.67 13.85
C SER A 220 -4.41 -45.73 12.84
N GLU A 221 -4.33 -44.84 11.82
CA GLU A 221 -4.86 -44.91 10.44
C GLU A 221 -6.39 -45.14 10.26
N THR A 222 -7.18 -44.32 9.56
CA THR A 222 -7.13 -44.00 8.11
C THR A 222 -8.24 -42.97 7.78
N ASP A 223 -7.97 -42.11 6.78
CA ASP A 223 -8.90 -41.36 5.91
C ASP A 223 -9.99 -40.44 6.50
N MET A 224 -9.90 -39.13 6.17
CA MET A 224 -10.96 -38.26 5.62
C MET A 224 -10.62 -36.78 5.85
N ALA A 225 -10.36 -36.06 4.75
CA ALA A 225 -10.43 -34.61 4.53
C ALA A 225 -9.99 -33.66 5.67
N ALA A 226 -8.87 -32.95 5.46
CA ALA A 226 -8.46 -31.83 6.31
C ALA A 226 -9.50 -30.70 6.26
N PRO A 227 -9.86 -30.07 7.40
CA PRO A 227 -10.80 -28.97 7.40
C PRO A 227 -10.11 -27.69 6.92
N GLU A 228 -10.77 -27.00 5.98
CA GLU A 228 -10.47 -25.62 5.62
C GLU A 228 -10.47 -24.75 6.90
N GLY A 229 -9.52 -23.82 6.94
CA GLY A 229 -9.31 -22.91 8.06
C GLY A 229 -10.58 -22.12 8.33
N THR A 230 -11.24 -22.41 9.45
CA THR A 230 -12.44 -21.71 9.88
C THR A 230 -12.05 -20.42 10.58
N TYR A 231 -12.13 -19.29 9.86
CA TYR A 231 -12.27 -17.99 10.50
C TYR A 231 -13.58 -18.01 11.29
N ARG A 232 -13.46 -17.74 12.60
CA ARG A 232 -14.53 -17.89 13.58
C ARG A 232 -15.53 -16.72 13.45
N GLY A 233 -16.32 -16.70 12.38
CA GLY A 233 -17.37 -15.68 12.13
C GLY A 233 -18.29 -15.90 10.91
N GLU A 234 -17.92 -16.77 9.97
CA GLU A 234 -18.46 -16.79 8.60
C GLU A 234 -19.91 -17.31 8.45
N ASN A 235 -20.47 -18.00 9.44
CA ASN A 235 -21.63 -18.88 9.18
C ASN A 235 -22.98 -18.16 8.97
N ALA A 236 -23.04 -16.82 9.07
CA ALA A 236 -24.28 -16.07 8.90
C ALA A 236 -24.15 -14.82 8.01
N GLN A 237 -22.96 -14.48 7.51
CA GLN A 237 -22.73 -13.25 6.76
C GLN A 237 -23.06 -13.40 5.27
N GLY A 238 -22.53 -14.45 4.62
CA GLY A 238 -22.87 -14.79 3.22
C GLY A 238 -24.38 -14.83 2.97
N PRO A 239 -25.16 -15.59 3.76
CA PRO A 239 -26.61 -15.64 3.60
C PRO A 239 -27.34 -14.30 3.77
N ARG A 240 -26.77 -13.33 4.51
CA ARG A 240 -27.36 -11.97 4.62
C ARG A 240 -27.09 -11.14 3.39
N ILE A 241 -25.87 -11.21 2.87
CA ILE A 241 -25.46 -10.54 1.63
C ILE A 241 -26.28 -11.09 0.45
N GLU A 242 -26.35 -12.42 0.32
CA GLU A 242 -27.20 -13.10 -0.67
C GLU A 242 -28.68 -12.67 -0.54
N ALA A 243 -29.21 -12.55 0.68
CA ALA A 243 -30.57 -12.08 0.89
C ALA A 243 -30.80 -10.60 0.51
N ILE A 244 -29.75 -9.78 0.44
CA ILE A 244 -29.82 -8.39 -0.03
C ILE A 244 -29.82 -8.35 -1.56
N LEU A 245 -28.87 -9.07 -2.19
CA LEU A 245 -28.68 -9.09 -3.64
C LEU A 245 -29.80 -9.85 -4.38
N GLY A 246 -30.30 -10.93 -3.78
CA GLY A 246 -31.25 -11.84 -4.41
C GLY A 246 -30.59 -12.84 -5.36
N ASP A 247 -31.39 -13.55 -6.14
CA ASP A 247 -30.97 -14.67 -7.00
C ASP A 247 -30.59 -14.25 -8.45
N ASP A 248 -30.31 -12.96 -8.69
CA ASP A 248 -30.02 -12.45 -10.03
C ASP A 248 -28.51 -12.49 -10.32
N GLU A 249 -28.05 -13.62 -10.87
CA GLU A 249 -26.63 -13.88 -11.22
C GLU A 249 -26.12 -13.05 -12.42
N GLU A 250 -26.97 -12.23 -13.06
CA GLU A 250 -26.59 -11.42 -14.24
C GLU A 250 -26.21 -9.96 -13.92
N MET A 251 -26.31 -9.53 -12.65
CA MET A 251 -25.99 -8.15 -12.26
C MET A 251 -24.49 -7.85 -12.37
N ASP A 252 -24.15 -6.65 -12.86
CA ASP A 252 -22.79 -6.12 -12.74
C ASP A 252 -22.54 -5.43 -11.38
N LEU A 253 -21.28 -5.07 -11.12
CA LEU A 253 -20.86 -4.43 -9.86
C LEU A 253 -21.65 -3.15 -9.54
N ASP A 254 -21.94 -2.33 -10.54
CA ASP A 254 -22.68 -1.07 -10.38
C ASP A 254 -24.14 -1.34 -10.02
N GLU A 255 -24.74 -2.36 -10.64
CA GLU A 255 -26.11 -2.80 -10.36
C GLU A 255 -26.23 -3.38 -8.94
N GLU A 256 -25.29 -4.24 -8.53
CA GLU A 256 -25.20 -4.81 -7.19
C GLU A 256 -24.98 -3.72 -6.11
N ALA A 257 -24.05 -2.79 -6.35
CA ALA A 257 -23.82 -1.63 -5.50
C ALA A 257 -25.11 -0.78 -5.36
N GLY A 258 -25.88 -0.67 -6.45
CA GLY A 258 -27.19 -0.02 -6.46
C GLY A 258 -28.26 -0.73 -5.62
N VAL A 259 -28.24 -2.06 -5.55
CA VAL A 259 -29.10 -2.85 -4.65
C VAL A 259 -28.70 -2.62 -3.20
N PHE A 260 -27.41 -2.70 -2.90
CA PHE A 260 -26.87 -2.39 -1.57
C PHE A 260 -27.21 -0.97 -1.13
N TYR A 261 -27.02 0.02 -1.99
CA TYR A 261 -27.35 1.41 -1.72
C TYR A 261 -28.81 1.59 -1.29
N LYS A 262 -29.75 0.99 -2.02
CA LYS A 262 -31.18 1.03 -1.68
C LYS A 262 -31.45 0.37 -0.33
N HIS A 263 -30.83 -0.78 -0.08
CA HIS A 263 -30.97 -1.50 1.18
C HIS A 263 -30.43 -0.68 2.36
N LEU A 264 -29.22 -0.14 2.25
CA LEU A 264 -28.57 0.68 3.27
C LEU A 264 -29.35 1.97 3.54
N LYS A 265 -29.78 2.68 2.49
CA LYS A 265 -30.55 3.93 2.62
C LYS A 265 -31.87 3.74 3.36
N ALA A 266 -32.49 2.56 3.25
CA ALA A 266 -33.72 2.24 3.95
C ALA A 266 -33.53 1.80 5.41
N ASN A 267 -32.35 1.26 5.76
CA ASN A 267 -32.14 0.56 7.02
C ASN A 267 -31.11 1.21 7.96
N LEU A 268 -30.20 2.05 7.45
CA LEU A 268 -29.24 2.78 8.27
C LEU A 268 -29.96 3.79 9.17
N ARG A 269 -29.56 3.81 10.44
CA ARG A 269 -30.03 4.80 11.41
C ARG A 269 -29.02 5.94 11.46
N LEU A 270 -29.25 6.97 10.67
CA LEU A 270 -28.37 8.14 10.60
C LEU A 270 -28.88 9.28 11.51
N PRO A 271 -27.98 10.10 12.07
CA PRO A 271 -26.53 9.93 12.01
C PRO A 271 -26.03 8.79 12.90
N CYS A 272 -24.87 8.22 12.58
CA CYS A 272 -24.18 7.26 13.45
C CYS A 272 -22.66 7.45 13.45
N GLU A 273 -21.99 7.00 14.51
CA GLU A 273 -20.54 7.14 14.62
C GLU A 273 -19.81 6.04 13.84
N VAL A 274 -18.80 6.44 13.08
CA VAL A 274 -17.93 5.58 12.24
C VAL A 274 -16.46 5.97 12.40
N THR A 275 -15.56 5.06 12.05
CA THR A 275 -14.10 5.27 11.97
C THR A 275 -13.55 4.59 10.72
N GLY A 276 -12.34 4.94 10.29
CA GLY A 276 -11.69 4.24 9.18
C GLY A 276 -11.27 2.82 9.57
N ILE A 277 -11.42 1.87 8.64
CA ILE A 277 -11.00 0.47 8.81
C ILE A 277 -9.49 0.34 8.66
N GLU A 278 -8.94 0.99 7.62
CA GLU A 278 -7.52 1.02 7.27
C GLU A 278 -7.08 2.45 6.94
N ASP A 279 -5.78 2.67 6.83
CA ASP A 279 -5.22 3.98 6.49
C ASP A 279 -5.71 4.48 5.12
N PHE A 280 -6.07 5.76 5.04
CA PHE A 280 -6.45 6.35 3.76
C PHE A 280 -5.23 6.49 2.86
N ARG A 281 -5.43 6.51 1.53
CA ARG A 281 -4.35 6.59 0.52
C ARG A 281 -3.28 7.66 0.78
N TRP A 282 -3.65 8.78 1.41
CA TRP A 282 -2.69 9.84 1.72
C TRP A 282 -1.86 9.57 2.99
N GLU A 283 -2.37 8.73 3.89
CA GLU A 283 -1.75 8.34 5.16
C GLU A 283 -0.73 7.21 4.99
N GLU A 284 -0.92 6.32 4.01
CA GLU A 284 -0.07 5.16 3.72
C GLU A 284 1.44 5.46 3.79
N PRO A 285 1.98 6.52 3.16
CA PRO A 285 3.42 6.81 3.23
C PRO A 285 3.90 7.17 4.65
N TYR A 286 3.03 7.76 5.47
CA TYR A 286 3.33 8.11 6.86
C TYR A 286 3.17 6.91 7.80
N VAL A 287 2.15 6.08 7.59
CA VAL A 287 1.86 4.88 8.40
C VAL A 287 2.93 3.81 8.18
N LEU A 288 3.45 3.67 6.96
CA LEU A 288 4.58 2.80 6.65
C LEU A 288 5.93 3.34 7.19
N GLY A 289 5.95 4.53 7.81
CA GLY A 289 7.14 5.12 8.43
C GLY A 289 8.13 5.75 7.44
N VAL A 290 7.69 6.02 6.21
CA VAL A 290 8.54 6.53 5.12
C VAL A 290 8.64 8.05 5.18
N TRP A 291 7.56 8.72 5.56
CA TRP A 291 7.46 10.19 5.58
C TRP A 291 7.50 10.76 7.00
N ASP A 292 7.81 12.05 7.08
CA ASP A 292 7.97 12.76 8.35
C ASP A 292 6.70 12.75 9.21
N GLU A 293 6.84 12.28 10.45
CA GLU A 293 5.75 12.14 11.42
C GLU A 293 5.17 13.50 11.84
N GLN A 294 5.96 14.58 11.85
CA GLN A 294 5.44 15.91 12.21
C GLN A 294 4.57 16.49 11.09
N GLU A 295 4.94 16.20 9.84
CA GLU A 295 4.13 16.53 8.69
C GLU A 295 2.83 15.73 8.69
N TYR A 296 2.87 14.43 9.02
CA TYR A 296 1.67 13.61 9.20
C TYR A 296 0.69 14.28 10.18
N GLU A 297 1.18 14.61 11.38
CA GLU A 297 0.39 15.29 12.42
C GLU A 297 -0.09 16.69 11.99
N ARG A 298 0.62 17.36 11.07
CA ARG A 298 0.17 18.62 10.49
C ARG A 298 -0.97 18.42 9.51
N LEU A 299 -0.88 17.41 8.63
CA LEU A 299 -1.88 17.12 7.60
C LEU A 299 -3.18 16.57 8.19
N LYS A 300 -3.12 15.71 9.22
CA LYS A 300 -4.29 15.20 9.96
C LYS A 300 -5.21 16.31 10.48
N LYS A 301 -4.67 17.50 10.76
CA LYS A 301 -5.49 18.65 11.18
C LYS A 301 -6.46 19.13 10.09
N THR A 302 -6.17 18.83 8.83
CA THR A 302 -6.95 19.31 7.68
C THR A 302 -7.55 18.20 6.83
N GLN A 303 -6.92 17.03 6.78
CA GLN A 303 -7.32 15.86 6.00
C GLN A 303 -8.03 14.84 6.90
N PRO A 304 -8.91 13.98 6.35
CA PRO A 304 -9.52 12.91 7.12
C PRO A 304 -8.48 11.85 7.46
N SER A 305 -8.51 11.28 8.68
CA SER A 305 -7.63 10.18 9.08
C SER A 305 -8.43 8.93 9.43
N TYR A 306 -7.91 7.73 9.16
CA TYR A 306 -8.56 6.48 9.59
C TYR A 306 -8.73 6.41 11.12
N SER A 307 -7.85 7.11 11.85
CA SER A 307 -7.88 7.25 13.30
C SER A 307 -8.87 8.31 13.81
N ASP A 308 -9.50 9.09 12.92
CA ASP A 308 -10.53 10.04 13.29
C ASP A 308 -11.87 9.33 13.54
N ARG A 309 -12.65 9.87 14.48
CA ARG A 309 -14.07 9.51 14.62
C ARG A 309 -14.94 10.47 13.84
N PHE A 310 -15.87 9.93 13.07
CA PHE A 310 -16.81 10.70 12.28
C PHE A 310 -18.26 10.37 12.61
N GLU A 311 -19.13 11.34 12.41
CA GLU A 311 -20.57 11.18 12.32
C GLU A 311 -20.93 10.95 10.84
N LEU A 312 -21.38 9.73 10.48
CA LEU A 312 -21.96 9.43 9.17
C LEU A 312 -23.34 10.08 9.08
N ILE A 313 -23.51 11.01 8.15
CA ILE A 313 -24.71 11.85 8.02
C ILE A 313 -25.60 11.35 6.89
N GLU A 314 -25.00 10.99 5.75
CA GLU A 314 -25.70 10.59 4.54
C GLU A 314 -24.82 9.64 3.71
N ILE A 315 -25.47 8.82 2.88
CA ILE A 315 -24.82 8.04 1.83
C ILE A 315 -25.37 8.43 0.45
N ALA A 316 -24.50 8.46 -0.55
CA ALA A 316 -24.81 8.82 -1.93
C ALA A 316 -24.21 7.81 -2.92
N GLN A 317 -24.79 7.72 -4.12
CA GLN A 317 -24.31 6.84 -5.20
C GLN A 317 -23.83 7.70 -6.37
N GLY A 318 -22.71 7.31 -6.99
CA GLY A 318 -22.15 8.00 -8.16
C GLY A 318 -21.52 9.36 -7.82
N GLU A 319 -21.16 9.59 -6.56
CA GLU A 319 -20.41 10.77 -6.14
C GLU A 319 -18.92 10.48 -6.06
N TYR A 320 -18.13 11.42 -6.56
CA TYR A 320 -16.67 11.35 -6.55
C TYR A 320 -16.10 12.25 -5.44
N SER A 321 -15.12 11.71 -4.72
CA SER A 321 -14.30 12.48 -3.78
C SER A 321 -12.82 12.12 -3.96
N GLU A 322 -11.95 13.11 -3.76
CA GLU A 322 -10.49 12.88 -3.76
C GLU A 322 -10.02 11.98 -2.61
N TRP A 323 -10.84 11.84 -1.57
CA TRP A 323 -10.57 11.02 -0.40
C TRP A 323 -11.03 9.58 -0.54
N MET A 324 -11.85 9.27 -1.55
CA MET A 324 -12.32 7.92 -1.80
C MET A 324 -11.23 7.08 -2.45
N LEU A 325 -10.91 5.94 -1.86
CA LEU A 325 -9.99 4.97 -2.46
C LEU A 325 -10.57 4.39 -3.76
N PHE A 326 -11.88 4.16 -3.76
CA PHE A 326 -12.62 3.41 -4.79
C PHE A 326 -13.74 4.24 -5.43
N SER A 327 -13.39 5.41 -5.96
CA SER A 327 -14.35 6.46 -6.32
C SER A 327 -15.30 6.19 -7.50
N GLU A 328 -15.13 5.10 -8.24
CA GLU A 328 -15.99 4.75 -9.39
C GLU A 328 -17.16 3.86 -8.97
N ASP A 329 -16.90 2.87 -8.12
CA ASP A 329 -17.88 1.81 -7.79
C ASP A 329 -18.43 1.89 -6.34
N ASP A 330 -17.74 2.60 -5.43
CA ASP A 330 -18.13 2.65 -4.01
C ASP A 330 -19.30 3.62 -3.74
N ILE A 331 -20.07 3.32 -2.70
CA ILE A 331 -21.06 4.22 -2.11
C ILE A 331 -20.33 5.33 -1.36
N ALA A 332 -20.60 6.58 -1.74
CA ALA A 332 -20.07 7.74 -1.05
C ALA A 332 -20.71 7.90 0.33
N ALA A 333 -19.87 8.18 1.33
CA ALA A 333 -20.25 8.44 2.71
C ALA A 333 -19.95 9.90 3.08
N HIS A 334 -21.00 10.70 3.28
CA HIS A 334 -20.84 12.05 3.81
C HIS A 334 -20.71 11.99 5.32
N VAL A 335 -19.54 12.37 5.81
CA VAL A 335 -19.17 12.26 7.21
C VAL A 335 -18.74 13.61 7.78
N ARG A 336 -18.99 13.81 9.07
CA ARG A 336 -18.51 14.98 9.82
C ARG A 336 -17.58 14.52 10.92
N ARG A 337 -16.34 15.01 10.90
CA ARG A 337 -15.36 14.68 11.92
C ARG A 337 -15.77 15.26 13.27
N THR A 338 -15.77 14.42 14.30
CA THR A 338 -16.26 14.76 15.64
C THR A 338 -15.38 15.77 16.37
N SER A 339 -14.07 15.81 16.08
CA SER A 339 -13.10 16.65 16.78
C SER A 339 -13.19 18.14 16.43
N ASP A 340 -13.53 18.48 15.18
CA ASP A 340 -13.55 19.87 14.69
C ASP A 340 -14.73 20.22 13.77
N GLY A 341 -15.63 19.27 13.52
CA GLY A 341 -16.84 19.49 12.73
C GLY A 341 -16.61 19.63 11.22
N ARG A 342 -15.40 19.36 10.71
CA ARG A 342 -15.15 19.35 9.27
C ARG A 342 -15.91 18.22 8.60
N GLU A 343 -16.40 18.48 7.39
CA GLU A 343 -17.13 17.51 6.60
C GLU A 343 -16.24 16.95 5.48
N PHE A 344 -16.37 15.65 5.23
CA PHE A 344 -15.65 14.91 4.22
C PHE A 344 -16.62 13.99 3.47
N CYS A 345 -16.25 13.61 2.25
CA CYS A 345 -16.90 12.55 1.50
C CYS A 345 -15.88 11.43 1.34
N LEU A 346 -16.13 10.28 1.95
CA LEU A 346 -15.24 9.11 1.99
C LEU A 346 -15.92 7.91 1.32
N GLY A 347 -15.19 6.83 1.08
CA GLY A 347 -15.79 5.58 0.64
C GLY A 347 -16.49 4.89 1.81
N LEU A 348 -17.70 4.40 1.61
CA LEU A 348 -18.40 3.64 2.65
C LEU A 348 -17.67 2.33 2.93
N ALA A 349 -17.01 1.73 1.92
CA ALA A 349 -16.22 0.52 2.08
C ALA A 349 -14.96 0.72 2.94
N GLU A 350 -14.56 1.97 3.16
CA GLU A 350 -13.37 2.35 3.96
C GLU A 350 -13.73 2.61 5.44
N LEU A 351 -15.00 2.51 5.81
CA LEU A 351 -15.51 2.90 7.13
C LEU A 351 -16.19 1.72 7.86
N GLU A 352 -16.06 1.71 9.18
CA GLU A 352 -16.85 0.83 10.06
C GLU A 352 -17.60 1.63 11.12
N ALA A 353 -18.76 1.13 11.57
CA ALA A 353 -19.44 1.73 12.71
C ALA A 353 -18.68 1.43 14.01
N THR A 354 -18.63 2.38 14.93
CA THR A 354 -17.85 2.19 16.17
C THR A 354 -18.58 1.36 17.24
N ASP A 355 -19.91 1.23 17.14
CA ASP A 355 -20.72 0.38 18.02
C ASP A 355 -21.03 -0.96 17.34
N GLU A 356 -20.20 -1.97 17.61
CA GLU A 356 -20.35 -3.35 17.09
C GLU A 356 -21.72 -3.99 17.38
N LYS A 357 -22.42 -3.52 18.42
CA LYS A 357 -23.75 -4.04 18.79
C LYS A 357 -24.88 -3.35 18.04
N SER A 358 -24.58 -2.26 17.33
CA SER A 358 -25.57 -1.51 16.58
C SER A 358 -25.99 -2.27 15.31
N PRO A 359 -27.26 -2.11 14.87
CA PRO A 359 -27.66 -2.61 13.56
C PRO A 359 -26.84 -2.00 12.41
N ASN A 360 -26.35 -0.77 12.57
CA ASN A 360 -25.56 -0.08 11.56
C ASN A 360 -24.20 -0.76 11.35
N TYR A 361 -23.55 -1.23 12.41
CA TYR A 361 -22.29 -1.99 12.29
C TYR A 361 -22.45 -3.14 11.31
N ARG A 362 -23.45 -3.99 11.55
CA ARG A 362 -23.71 -5.14 10.69
C ARG A 362 -24.03 -4.73 9.25
N LEU A 363 -24.84 -3.67 9.05
CA LEU A 363 -25.22 -3.20 7.71
C LEU A 363 -24.01 -2.70 6.92
N ILE A 364 -23.19 -1.86 7.53
CA ILE A 364 -21.98 -1.31 6.90
C ILE A 364 -20.96 -2.44 6.66
N HIS A 365 -20.73 -3.29 7.65
CA HIS A 365 -19.81 -4.42 7.54
C HIS A 365 -20.22 -5.43 6.45
N ASP A 366 -21.51 -5.75 6.31
CA ASP A 366 -22.00 -6.62 5.24
C ASP A 366 -21.71 -6.02 3.84
N TYR A 367 -21.85 -4.70 3.69
CA TYR A 367 -21.48 -3.99 2.46
C TYR A 367 -19.97 -4.00 2.22
N CYS A 368 -19.15 -3.65 3.22
CA CYS A 368 -17.69 -3.62 3.06
C CYS A 368 -17.13 -4.99 2.64
N VAL A 369 -17.61 -6.07 3.27
CA VAL A 369 -17.18 -7.44 2.92
C VAL A 369 -17.62 -7.84 1.51
N TRP A 370 -18.83 -7.49 1.09
CA TRP A 370 -19.25 -7.75 -0.30
C TRP A 370 -18.40 -6.94 -1.28
N PHE A 371 -18.23 -5.64 -1.06
CA PHE A 371 -17.55 -4.74 -1.96
C PHE A 371 -16.08 -5.15 -2.19
N VAL A 372 -15.34 -5.46 -1.12
CA VAL A 372 -13.93 -5.85 -1.22
C VAL A 372 -13.75 -7.19 -1.94
N ASN A 373 -14.69 -8.13 -1.82
CA ASN A 373 -14.57 -9.46 -2.44
C ASN A 373 -15.02 -9.51 -3.91
N ASN A 374 -15.78 -8.52 -4.37
CA ASN A 374 -16.28 -8.47 -5.76
C ASN A 374 -15.60 -7.37 -6.59
N ARG A 375 -14.75 -6.56 -5.93
CA ARG A 375 -13.74 -5.61 -6.44
C ARG A 375 -12.94 -6.11 -7.65
#